data_AF-A0A0J6NHV9-F1
#
_entry.id   AF-A0A0J6NHV9-F1
#
_cell.length_a   1.000
_cell.length_b   1.000
_cell.length_c   1.000
_cell.angle_alpha   90.00
_cell.angle_beta   90.00
_cell.angle_gamma   90.00
#
_symmetry.space_group_name_H-M   'P 1'
#
loop_
_entity.id
_entity.type
_entity.pdbx_description
1 polymer ?
#
loop_
_entity_poly.entity_id
_entity_poly.type
_entity_poly.pdbx_seq_one_letter_code
_entity_poly.pdbx_strand_id
1 'polypeptide(L)'
;MEANLEQSALEGVGPAFDPQQLMAVRDKTRQAIALIAAAMRPGMLEEDAVELAKDILAERGMLRGWHDVYVRFGRNTLKTFGAASDPGVRLGDDDIFFIDIGPVWKQWEGDGGDSFVTGADSEMARCAADARAIFHEVRRKWASEGCSGRELYRFAEDCAAGRGWALNLDLSGHRLADFPHAAIHEGPLAEVDFTPARMLWVLEIHIRHPSRPFGAFFEDMLLEDACFEE
;
A
#
# COMPACT_ATOMS: atom_id res chain seq x y z
N MET A 1 -19.64 16.96 17.79
CA MET A 1 -20.17 15.91 18.70
C MET A 1 -20.49 14.65 17.91
N GLU A 2 -21.17 14.75 16.76
CA GLU A 2 -21.41 13.62 15.85
C GLU A 2 -20.12 13.02 15.26
N ALA A 3 -19.20 13.85 14.72
CA ALA A 3 -17.91 13.36 14.19
C ALA A 3 -17.07 12.56 15.21
N ASN A 4 -17.08 12.94 16.49
CA ASN A 4 -16.36 12.21 17.54
C ASN A 4 -17.02 10.86 17.89
N LEU A 5 -18.35 10.74 17.73
CA LEU A 5 -19.07 9.50 17.96
C LEU A 5 -18.86 8.53 16.79
N GLU A 6 -18.89 9.04 15.56
CA GLU A 6 -18.57 8.29 14.35
C GLU A 6 -17.12 7.80 14.38
N GLN A 7 -16.16 8.68 14.69
CA GLN A 7 -14.77 8.30 14.87
C GLN A 7 -14.60 7.24 15.96
N SER A 8 -15.20 7.40 17.14
CA SER A 8 -15.05 6.40 18.22
C SER A 8 -15.65 5.03 17.85
N ALA A 9 -16.72 5.01 17.07
CA ALA A 9 -17.34 3.77 16.60
C ALA A 9 -16.47 3.09 15.53
N LEU A 10 -15.99 3.85 14.54
CA LEU A 10 -15.14 3.32 13.48
C LEU A 10 -13.75 2.98 14.02
N GLU A 11 -13.24 3.74 14.98
CA GLU A 11 -11.89 3.59 15.52
C GLU A 11 -11.73 2.61 16.70
N GLY A 12 -12.79 1.87 17.01
CA GLY A 12 -12.76 0.83 18.03
C GLY A 12 -11.74 -0.29 17.72
N VAL A 13 -11.08 -0.78 18.77
CA VAL A 13 -10.16 -1.92 18.73
C VAL A 13 -10.61 -3.02 19.68
N GLY A 14 -10.30 -4.25 19.33
CA GLY A 14 -10.58 -5.46 20.08
C GLY A 14 -9.42 -5.89 20.99
N PRO A 15 -9.57 -7.05 21.65
CA PRO A 15 -8.62 -7.53 22.66
C PRO A 15 -7.29 -8.03 22.08
N ALA A 16 -7.19 -8.24 20.76
CA ALA A 16 -5.97 -8.70 20.11
C ALA A 16 -5.10 -7.54 19.59
N PHE A 17 -5.64 -6.32 19.58
CA PHE A 17 -4.90 -5.11 19.23
C PHE A 17 -3.70 -4.89 20.15
N ASP A 18 -2.51 -4.89 19.57
CA ASP A 18 -1.26 -4.66 20.28
C ASP A 18 -0.35 -3.78 19.40
N PRO A 19 -0.15 -2.50 19.77
CA PRO A 19 0.69 -1.57 19.00
C PRO A 19 2.10 -2.07 18.75
N GLN A 20 2.71 -2.76 19.71
CA GLN A 20 4.08 -3.26 19.56
C GLN A 20 4.14 -4.39 18.53
N GLN A 21 3.14 -5.26 18.54
CA GLN A 21 3.08 -6.36 17.58
C GLN A 21 2.67 -5.88 16.18
N LEU A 22 1.82 -4.85 16.08
CA LEU A 22 1.48 -4.20 14.82
C LEU A 22 2.71 -3.54 14.16
N MET A 23 3.53 -2.85 14.93
CA MET A 23 4.82 -2.34 14.43
C MET A 23 5.75 -3.49 14.01
N ALA A 24 5.81 -4.57 14.81
CA ALA A 24 6.66 -5.71 14.48
C ALA A 24 6.20 -6.47 13.22
N VAL A 25 4.89 -6.59 12.96
CA VAL A 25 4.40 -7.22 11.72
C VAL A 25 4.57 -6.29 10.53
N ARG A 26 4.38 -4.97 10.69
CA ARG A 26 4.74 -3.97 9.67
C ARG A 26 6.20 -4.15 9.22
N ASP A 27 7.15 -4.22 10.15
CA ASP A 27 8.57 -4.41 9.81
C ASP A 27 8.82 -5.72 9.07
N LYS A 28 8.12 -6.80 9.45
CA LYS A 28 8.20 -8.10 8.75
C LYS A 28 7.63 -8.01 7.34
N THR A 29 6.52 -7.32 7.15
CA THR A 29 5.91 -7.08 5.83
C THR A 29 6.87 -6.30 4.94
N ARG A 30 7.48 -5.22 5.44
CA ARG A 30 8.50 -4.46 4.68
C ARG A 30 9.71 -5.30 4.30
N GLN A 31 10.18 -6.15 5.21
CA GLN A 31 11.27 -7.10 4.91
C GLN A 31 10.85 -8.13 3.85
N ALA A 32 9.62 -8.62 3.88
CA ALA A 32 9.11 -9.55 2.87
C ALA A 32 9.02 -8.88 1.49
N ILE A 33 8.49 -7.66 1.39
CA ILE A 33 8.47 -6.87 0.15
C ILE A 33 9.88 -6.73 -0.42
N ALA A 34 10.86 -6.34 0.40
CA ALA A 34 12.25 -6.17 -0.04
C ALA A 34 12.85 -7.48 -0.61
N LEU A 35 12.52 -8.63 -0.03
CA LEU A 35 12.99 -9.92 -0.49
C LEU A 35 12.31 -10.38 -1.78
N ILE A 36 11.00 -10.16 -1.88
CA ILE A 36 10.23 -10.45 -3.09
C ILE A 36 10.79 -9.59 -4.23
N ALA A 37 10.98 -8.28 -4.00
CA ALA A 37 11.55 -7.35 -4.97
C ALA A 37 12.95 -7.79 -5.43
N ALA A 38 13.82 -8.19 -4.49
CA ALA A 38 15.17 -8.67 -4.81
C ALA A 38 15.20 -9.97 -5.62
N ALA A 39 14.11 -10.75 -5.60
CA ALA A 39 13.98 -11.98 -6.39
C ALA A 39 13.40 -11.76 -7.79
N MET A 40 12.83 -10.58 -8.07
CA MET A 40 12.29 -10.23 -9.38
C MET A 40 13.41 -10.05 -10.40
N ARG A 41 13.20 -10.57 -11.61
CA ARG A 41 14.18 -10.47 -12.71
C ARG A 41 13.48 -10.34 -14.07
N PRO A 42 14.08 -9.62 -15.03
CA PRO A 42 13.57 -9.58 -16.39
C PRO A 42 13.32 -10.98 -16.97
N GLY A 43 12.25 -11.09 -17.76
CA GLY A 43 11.76 -12.33 -18.35
C GLY A 43 10.86 -13.17 -17.45
N MET A 44 10.77 -12.89 -16.15
CA MET A 44 9.87 -13.60 -15.23
C MET A 44 8.41 -13.38 -15.63
N LEU A 45 7.59 -14.44 -15.58
CA LEU A 45 6.15 -14.38 -15.76
C LEU A 45 5.49 -13.88 -14.46
N GLU A 46 4.50 -13.01 -14.56
CA GLU A 46 3.83 -12.43 -13.38
C GLU A 46 3.22 -13.51 -12.48
N GLU A 47 2.59 -14.52 -13.06
CA GLU A 47 2.04 -15.66 -12.34
C GLU A 47 3.11 -16.43 -11.56
N ASP A 48 4.31 -16.63 -12.15
CA ASP A 48 5.44 -17.26 -11.46
C ASP A 48 5.97 -16.37 -10.32
N ALA A 49 5.92 -15.05 -10.50
CA ALA A 49 6.34 -14.08 -9.50
C ALA A 49 5.40 -14.06 -8.28
N VAL A 50 4.10 -14.20 -8.50
CA VAL A 50 3.09 -14.34 -7.45
C VAL A 50 3.33 -15.62 -6.64
N GLU A 51 3.57 -16.76 -7.29
CA GLU A 51 3.87 -18.01 -6.59
C GLU A 51 5.19 -17.92 -5.80
N LEU A 52 6.23 -17.31 -6.38
CA LEU A 52 7.49 -17.06 -5.66
C LEU A 52 7.29 -16.14 -4.44
N ALA A 53 6.44 -15.13 -4.55
CA ALA A 53 6.11 -14.25 -3.42
C ALA A 53 5.40 -15.03 -2.29
N LYS A 54 4.46 -15.92 -2.65
CA LYS A 54 3.79 -16.81 -1.68
C LYS A 54 4.78 -17.75 -1.00
N ASP A 55 5.74 -18.32 -1.73
CA ASP A 55 6.77 -19.17 -1.14
C ASP A 55 7.63 -18.40 -0.11
N ILE A 56 8.06 -17.18 -0.44
CA ILE A 56 8.82 -16.30 0.48
C ILE A 56 8.00 -15.98 1.74
N LEU A 57 6.70 -15.72 1.60
CA LEU A 57 5.81 -15.48 2.73
C LEU A 57 5.61 -16.75 3.58
N ALA A 58 5.49 -17.92 2.95
CA ALA A 58 5.35 -19.19 3.64
C ALA A 58 6.58 -19.52 4.49
N GLU A 59 7.79 -19.32 3.95
CA GLU A 59 9.06 -19.49 4.68
C GLU A 59 9.16 -18.59 5.92
N ARG A 60 8.44 -17.47 5.93
CA ARG A 60 8.38 -16.50 7.04
C ARG A 60 7.21 -16.70 7.99
N GLY A 61 6.37 -17.70 7.74
CA GLY A 61 5.16 -17.95 8.53
C GLY A 61 4.09 -16.87 8.34
N MET A 62 4.00 -16.31 7.13
CA MET A 62 3.19 -15.14 6.76
C MET A 62 2.26 -15.39 5.56
N LEU A 63 2.06 -16.65 5.17
CA LEU A 63 1.27 -17.01 3.98
C LEU A 63 -0.23 -16.70 4.12
N ARG A 64 -0.79 -16.79 5.33
CA ARG A 64 -2.18 -16.38 5.57
C ARG A 64 -2.22 -14.85 5.48
N GLY A 65 -3.14 -14.30 4.69
CA GLY A 65 -3.37 -12.86 4.57
C GLY A 65 -4.84 -12.48 4.67
N TRP A 66 -5.13 -11.18 4.73
CA TRP A 66 -6.49 -10.65 4.64
C TRP A 66 -6.92 -10.31 3.21
N HIS A 67 -5.97 -10.15 2.28
CA HIS A 67 -6.18 -10.17 0.82
C HIS A 67 -5.16 -11.06 0.10
N ASP A 68 -5.33 -11.19 -1.22
CA ASP A 68 -4.44 -11.95 -2.10
C ASP A 68 -3.05 -11.29 -2.23
N VAL A 69 -2.02 -12.10 -2.49
CA VAL A 69 -0.68 -11.61 -2.82
C VAL A 69 -0.67 -11.01 -4.22
N TYR A 70 -0.40 -9.72 -4.33
CA TYR A 70 -0.31 -9.04 -5.62
C TYR A 70 1.15 -8.76 -5.98
N VAL A 71 1.56 -9.27 -7.14
CA VAL A 71 2.78 -8.84 -7.85
C VAL A 71 2.33 -8.46 -9.25
N ARG A 72 2.52 -7.21 -9.65
CA ARG A 72 1.98 -6.69 -10.93
C ARG A 72 3.05 -6.03 -11.77
N PHE A 73 3.15 -6.44 -13.03
CA PHE A 73 4.19 -6.02 -13.96
C PHE A 73 3.62 -5.08 -15.04
N GLY A 74 4.39 -4.05 -15.40
CA GLY A 74 4.11 -3.13 -16.50
C GLY A 74 2.65 -2.68 -16.53
N ARG A 75 1.90 -3.08 -17.56
CA ARG A 75 0.49 -2.71 -17.73
C ARG A 75 -0.46 -3.21 -16.63
N ASN A 76 -0.12 -4.29 -15.93
CA ASN A 76 -0.94 -4.79 -14.83
C ASN A 76 -0.82 -3.90 -13.59
N THR A 77 0.20 -3.03 -13.51
CA THR A 77 0.27 -2.02 -12.43
C THR A 77 -0.94 -1.06 -12.44
N LEU A 78 -1.70 -0.96 -13.54
CA LEU A 78 -2.89 -0.11 -13.62
C LEU A 78 -4.17 -0.74 -13.07
N LYS A 79 -4.16 -2.03 -12.73
CA LYS A 79 -5.34 -2.76 -12.25
C LYS A 79 -5.68 -2.32 -10.82
N THR A 80 -6.95 -2.40 -10.43
CA THR A 80 -7.41 -2.18 -9.04
C THR A 80 -7.27 -3.46 -8.20
N PHE A 81 -7.41 -3.39 -6.87
CA PHE A 81 -7.47 -4.59 -6.03
C PHE A 81 -8.72 -5.40 -6.36
N GLY A 82 -8.58 -6.72 -6.42
CA GLY A 82 -9.64 -7.64 -6.87
C GLY A 82 -9.83 -7.73 -8.40
N ALA A 83 -9.29 -6.80 -9.19
CA ALA A 83 -9.27 -6.96 -10.64
C ALA A 83 -8.22 -8.00 -11.05
N ALA A 84 -8.62 -8.93 -11.93
CA ALA A 84 -7.71 -9.90 -12.50
C ALA A 84 -6.65 -9.22 -13.37
N SER A 85 -5.40 -9.67 -13.21
CA SER A 85 -4.31 -9.36 -14.11
C SER A 85 -4.58 -9.86 -15.53
N ASP A 86 -4.05 -9.16 -16.53
CA ASP A 86 -3.95 -9.74 -17.86
C ASP A 86 -2.95 -10.91 -17.77
N PRO A 87 -3.30 -12.13 -18.24
CA PRO A 87 -2.41 -13.27 -18.12
C PRO A 87 -1.21 -13.15 -19.08
N GLY A 88 -0.11 -13.83 -18.76
CA GLY A 88 1.03 -13.93 -19.66
C GLY A 88 1.96 -12.70 -19.68
N VAL A 89 1.78 -11.75 -18.76
CA VAL A 89 2.66 -10.58 -18.65
C VAL A 89 4.02 -11.00 -18.11
N ARG A 90 5.08 -10.57 -18.77
CA ARG A 90 6.46 -10.80 -18.34
C ARG A 90 7.12 -9.48 -17.96
N LEU A 91 7.92 -9.50 -16.91
CA LEU A 91 8.71 -8.36 -16.49
C LEU A 91 9.76 -8.04 -17.57
N GLY A 92 9.78 -6.83 -18.09
CA GLY A 92 10.75 -6.39 -19.09
C GLY A 92 12.14 -6.10 -18.53
N ASP A 93 13.10 -5.87 -19.44
CA ASP A 93 14.45 -5.40 -19.08
C ASP A 93 14.43 -3.95 -18.57
N ASP A 94 13.57 -3.11 -19.16
CA ASP A 94 13.26 -1.73 -18.77
C ASP A 94 11.75 -1.66 -18.44
N ASP A 95 11.39 -1.95 -17.19
CA ASP A 95 9.98 -2.09 -16.79
C ASP A 95 9.76 -1.67 -15.33
N ILE A 96 8.48 -1.64 -14.93
CA ILE A 96 8.04 -1.33 -13.56
C ILE A 96 7.18 -2.46 -13.03
N PHE A 97 7.25 -2.66 -11.73
CA PHE A 97 6.35 -3.54 -11.01
C PHE A 97 6.03 -3.03 -9.63
N PHE A 98 4.93 -3.50 -9.06
CA PHE A 98 4.69 -3.34 -7.64
C PHE A 98 4.44 -4.69 -6.97
N ILE A 99 4.67 -4.70 -5.67
CA ILE A 99 4.31 -5.77 -4.75
C ILE A 99 3.34 -5.15 -3.74
N ASP A 100 2.28 -5.87 -3.42
CA ASP A 100 1.29 -5.49 -2.42
C ASP A 100 0.85 -6.78 -1.67
N ILE A 101 1.05 -6.76 -0.35
CA ILE A 101 0.87 -7.91 0.53
C ILE A 101 0.28 -7.52 1.90
N GLY A 102 -0.80 -8.19 2.28
CA GLY A 102 -1.46 -8.07 3.58
C GLY A 102 -1.33 -9.33 4.43
N PRO A 103 -0.12 -9.75 4.81
CA PRO A 103 0.10 -11.01 5.50
C PRO A 103 -0.33 -10.95 6.97
N VAL A 104 -0.51 -12.11 7.57
CA VAL A 104 -0.78 -12.28 9.00
C VAL A 104 0.37 -13.02 9.63
N TRP A 105 1.03 -12.38 10.59
CA TRP A 105 2.02 -13.03 11.44
C TRP A 105 1.40 -13.35 12.81
N LYS A 106 1.31 -14.64 13.12
CA LYS A 106 0.54 -15.16 14.28
C LYS A 106 -0.93 -14.74 14.21
N GLN A 107 -1.29 -13.61 14.82
CA GLN A 107 -2.65 -13.06 14.85
C GLN A 107 -2.73 -11.59 14.45
N TRP A 108 -1.58 -10.97 14.13
CA TRP A 108 -1.52 -9.57 13.73
C TRP A 108 -1.37 -9.49 12.22
N GLU A 109 -2.24 -8.71 11.61
CA GLU A 109 -2.17 -8.35 10.19
C GLU A 109 -1.09 -7.28 9.99
N GLY A 110 -0.30 -7.48 8.94
CA GLY A 110 0.51 -6.44 8.33
C GLY A 110 -0.12 -6.05 7.02
N ASP A 111 0.38 -4.94 6.50
CA ASP A 111 -0.09 -4.36 5.25
C ASP A 111 1.02 -3.55 4.62
N GLY A 112 1.22 -3.71 3.31
CA GLY A 112 2.33 -3.09 2.66
C GLY A 112 2.54 -3.41 1.20
N GLY A 113 2.81 -2.34 0.48
CA GLY A 113 3.12 -2.36 -0.93
C GLY A 113 4.06 -1.25 -1.34
N ASP A 114 4.75 -1.51 -2.45
CA ASP A 114 5.85 -0.68 -2.96
C ASP A 114 6.12 -0.98 -4.43
N SER A 115 6.68 0.00 -5.14
CA SER A 115 7.00 -0.09 -6.56
C SER A 115 8.50 -0.09 -6.80
N PHE A 116 8.91 -0.87 -7.79
CA PHE A 116 10.28 -1.14 -8.17
C PHE A 116 10.41 -1.13 -9.69
N VAL A 117 11.64 -0.98 -10.18
CA VAL A 117 11.92 -0.93 -11.61
C VAL A 117 13.05 -1.89 -11.99
N THR A 118 12.99 -2.37 -13.23
CA THR A 118 14.12 -2.97 -13.94
C THR A 118 14.64 -1.98 -14.98
N GLY A 119 15.94 -2.05 -15.27
CA GLY A 119 16.55 -1.23 -16.31
C GLY A 119 16.70 0.24 -15.94
N ALA A 120 16.56 1.12 -16.93
CA ALA A 120 16.92 2.53 -16.86
C ALA A 120 15.85 3.50 -17.40
N ASP A 121 14.60 3.07 -17.60
CA ASP A 121 13.52 3.99 -17.98
C ASP A 121 13.29 5.02 -16.86
N SER A 122 13.66 6.26 -17.16
CA SER A 122 13.63 7.36 -16.18
C SER A 122 12.22 7.75 -15.75
N GLU A 123 11.19 7.55 -16.58
CA GLU A 123 9.81 7.89 -16.20
C GLU A 123 9.22 6.82 -15.28
N MET A 124 9.52 5.55 -15.51
CA MET A 124 9.13 4.47 -14.60
C MET A 124 9.83 4.63 -13.24
N ALA A 125 11.13 4.92 -13.24
CA ALA A 125 11.87 5.20 -12.01
C ALA A 125 11.31 6.43 -11.27
N ARG A 126 10.97 7.51 -12.00
CA ARG A 126 10.31 8.69 -11.43
C ARG A 126 8.94 8.35 -10.85
N CYS A 127 8.14 7.53 -11.53
CA CYS A 127 6.81 7.15 -11.08
C CYS A 127 6.87 6.36 -9.75
N ALA A 128 7.76 5.36 -9.64
CA ALA A 128 7.97 4.64 -8.39
C ALA A 128 8.44 5.56 -7.25
N ALA A 129 9.40 6.45 -7.52
CA ALA A 129 9.89 7.40 -6.52
C ALA A 129 8.82 8.41 -6.08
N ASP A 130 8.02 8.92 -7.02
CA ASP A 130 6.98 9.91 -6.75
C ASP A 130 5.81 9.33 -5.97
N ALA A 131 5.41 8.07 -6.18
CA ALA A 131 4.39 7.42 -5.36
C ALA A 131 4.77 7.42 -3.88
N ARG A 132 6.02 7.05 -3.58
CA ARG A 132 6.58 7.09 -2.22
C ARG A 132 6.71 8.52 -1.68
N ALA A 133 7.16 9.47 -2.50
CA ALA A 133 7.29 10.87 -2.09
C ALA A 133 5.92 11.49 -1.73
N ILE A 134 4.89 11.24 -2.54
CA ILE A 134 3.52 11.68 -2.29
C ILE A 134 3.01 11.08 -0.99
N PHE A 135 3.20 9.77 -0.75
CA PHE A 135 2.84 9.14 0.52
C PHE A 135 3.43 9.90 1.71
N HIS A 136 4.75 10.16 1.68
CA HIS A 136 5.43 10.87 2.76
C HIS A 136 4.94 12.31 2.94
N GLU A 137 4.61 13.02 1.87
CA GLU A 137 4.02 14.37 1.96
C GLU A 137 2.63 14.35 2.58
N VAL A 138 1.77 13.42 2.15
CA VAL A 138 0.40 13.28 2.65
C VAL A 138 0.41 12.90 4.14
N ARG A 139 1.22 11.92 4.57
CA ARG A 139 1.32 11.56 5.99
C ARG A 139 1.97 12.66 6.85
N ARG A 140 2.90 13.46 6.31
CA ARG A 140 3.41 14.65 7.03
C ARG A 140 2.31 15.67 7.25
N LYS A 141 1.50 15.94 6.23
CA LYS A 141 0.35 16.85 6.34
C LYS A 141 -0.65 16.37 7.40
N TRP A 142 -0.98 15.08 7.39
CA TRP A 142 -1.78 14.45 8.45
C TRP A 142 -1.21 14.73 9.84
N ALA A 143 0.08 14.45 10.05
CA ALA A 143 0.72 14.60 11.35
C ALA A 143 0.81 16.07 11.83
N SER A 144 0.98 17.03 10.92
CA SER A 144 1.16 18.44 11.28
C SER A 144 -0.15 19.23 11.40
N GLU A 145 -1.17 18.89 10.61
CA GLU A 145 -2.39 19.68 10.49
C GLU A 145 -3.64 18.96 11.02
N GLY A 146 -3.57 17.65 11.24
CA GLY A 146 -4.72 16.88 11.71
C GLY A 146 -5.85 16.77 10.68
N CYS A 147 -5.50 16.67 9.39
CA CYS A 147 -6.49 16.59 8.31
C CYS A 147 -7.38 15.33 8.41
N SER A 148 -8.62 15.48 7.96
CA SER A 148 -9.51 14.35 7.70
C SER A 148 -9.03 13.48 6.55
N GLY A 149 -9.49 12.22 6.48
CA GLY A 149 -9.15 11.34 5.37
C GLY A 149 -9.54 11.90 4.00
N ARG A 150 -10.70 12.56 3.90
CA ARG A 150 -11.12 13.28 2.68
C ARG A 150 -10.16 14.41 2.29
N GLU A 151 -9.67 15.18 3.25
CA GLU A 151 -8.71 16.25 3.01
C GLU A 151 -7.33 15.70 2.61
N LEU A 152 -6.92 14.56 3.17
CA LEU A 152 -5.68 13.88 2.79
C LEU A 152 -5.71 13.42 1.33
N TYR A 153 -6.82 12.82 0.87
CA TYR A 153 -6.92 12.36 -0.51
C TYR A 153 -7.06 13.48 -1.53
N ARG A 154 -7.69 14.61 -1.17
CA ARG A 154 -7.64 15.84 -2.00
C ARG A 154 -6.21 16.35 -2.13
N PHE A 155 -5.47 16.39 -1.02
CA PHE A 155 -4.06 16.80 -1.06
C PHE A 155 -3.17 15.81 -1.82
N ALA A 156 -3.43 14.51 -1.72
CA ALA A 156 -2.76 13.48 -2.52
C ALA A 156 -2.99 13.68 -4.02
N GLU A 157 -4.22 14.02 -4.42
CA GLU A 157 -4.58 14.32 -5.81
C GLU A 157 -3.82 15.56 -6.32
N ASP A 158 -3.78 16.64 -5.54
CA ASP A 158 -2.99 17.84 -5.85
C ASP A 158 -1.49 17.51 -6.00
N CYS A 159 -0.96 16.68 -5.10
CA CYS A 159 0.43 16.23 -5.14
C CYS A 159 0.74 15.38 -6.39
N ALA A 160 -0.17 14.47 -6.78
CA ALA A 160 -0.02 13.66 -7.98
C ALA A 160 -0.10 14.53 -9.25
N ALA A 161 -1.13 15.37 -9.35
CA ALA A 161 -1.32 16.29 -10.49
C ALA A 161 -0.14 17.26 -10.64
N GLY A 162 0.39 17.80 -9.54
CA GLY A 162 1.57 18.67 -9.53
C GLY A 162 2.84 18.00 -10.08
N ARG A 163 2.89 16.67 -10.09
CA ARG A 163 3.98 15.85 -10.66
C ARG A 163 3.67 15.30 -12.05
N GLY A 164 2.50 15.61 -12.60
CA GLY A 164 2.04 15.13 -13.90
C GLY A 164 1.47 13.70 -13.87
N TRP A 165 1.09 13.20 -12.70
CA TRP A 165 0.48 11.89 -12.52
C TRP A 165 -1.03 12.00 -12.26
N ALA A 166 -1.77 10.94 -12.57
CA ALA A 166 -3.17 10.82 -12.17
C ALA A 166 -3.28 9.90 -10.94
N LEU A 167 -3.86 10.38 -9.84
CA LEU A 167 -4.16 9.55 -8.68
C LEU A 167 -5.29 8.55 -9.05
N ASN A 168 -5.22 7.34 -8.50
CA ASN A 168 -6.30 6.37 -8.57
C ASN A 168 -7.08 6.32 -7.26
N LEU A 169 -8.21 7.01 -7.18
CA LEU A 169 -9.05 7.04 -5.98
C LEU A 169 -9.79 5.72 -5.70
N ASP A 170 -9.82 4.79 -6.66
CA ASP A 170 -10.36 3.44 -6.42
C ASP A 170 -9.50 2.62 -5.44
N LEU A 171 -8.27 3.08 -5.15
CA LEU A 171 -7.33 2.48 -4.20
C LEU A 171 -6.99 3.52 -3.14
N SER A 172 -7.96 3.75 -2.27
CA SER A 172 -7.74 4.53 -1.07
C SER A 172 -7.51 3.60 0.11
N GLY A 173 -6.64 4.05 1.00
CA GLY A 173 -6.29 3.39 2.23
C GLY A 173 -7.49 2.99 3.04
N HIS A 174 -7.29 2.05 3.94
CA HIS A 174 -8.35 1.52 4.77
C HIS A 174 -7.88 1.39 6.20
N ARG A 175 -8.79 0.87 7.01
CA ARG A 175 -8.56 0.66 8.42
C ARG A 175 -7.62 -0.53 8.65
N LEU A 176 -6.81 -0.45 9.69
CA LEU A 176 -6.14 -1.58 10.32
C LEU A 176 -6.65 -1.77 11.74
N ALA A 177 -6.84 -3.01 12.17
CA ALA A 177 -7.28 -3.33 13.52
C ALA A 177 -6.99 -4.81 13.86
N ASP A 178 -7.86 -5.41 14.66
CA ASP A 178 -7.84 -6.85 14.92
C ASP A 178 -8.11 -7.61 13.62
N PHE A 179 -7.30 -8.64 13.37
CA PHE A 179 -7.44 -9.45 12.17
C PHE A 179 -8.73 -10.31 12.19
N PRO A 180 -9.44 -10.42 11.05
CA PRO A 180 -9.30 -9.58 9.86
C PRO A 180 -10.07 -8.26 10.02
N HIS A 181 -9.41 -7.12 9.88
CA HIS A 181 -10.08 -5.82 10.06
C HIS A 181 -11.26 -5.65 9.10
N ALA A 182 -11.15 -6.17 7.87
CA ALA A 182 -12.17 -6.06 6.83
C ALA A 182 -13.50 -6.73 7.22
N ALA A 183 -13.51 -7.65 8.19
CA ALA A 183 -14.74 -8.24 8.71
C ALA A 183 -15.37 -7.42 9.85
N ILE A 184 -14.64 -6.44 10.40
CA ILE A 184 -15.04 -5.65 11.57
C ILE A 184 -15.43 -4.24 11.14
N HIS A 185 -14.68 -3.66 10.21
CA HIS A 185 -14.87 -2.29 9.75
C HIS A 185 -14.72 -2.24 8.23
N GLU A 186 -15.70 -1.60 7.58
CA GLU A 186 -15.68 -1.33 6.14
C GLU A 186 -15.61 0.18 5.93
N GLY A 187 -14.91 0.61 4.88
CA GLY A 187 -14.94 1.99 4.41
C GLY A 187 -13.56 2.54 4.03
N PRO A 188 -13.49 3.32 2.94
CA PRO A 188 -12.25 3.94 2.50
C PRO A 188 -11.86 5.13 3.38
N LEU A 189 -10.57 5.26 3.66
CA LEU A 189 -9.96 6.43 4.30
C LEU A 189 -10.28 7.72 3.54
N ALA A 190 -10.44 7.67 2.22
CA ALA A 190 -10.80 8.84 1.42
C ALA A 190 -12.19 9.42 1.74
N GLU A 191 -13.06 8.67 2.43
CA GLU A 191 -14.42 9.10 2.73
C GLU A 191 -14.62 9.61 4.16
N VAL A 192 -13.68 9.36 5.08
CA VAL A 192 -13.85 9.77 6.49
C VAL A 192 -13.66 11.27 6.69
N ASP A 193 -14.53 11.84 7.54
CA ASP A 193 -14.60 13.28 7.84
C ASP A 193 -13.95 13.68 9.18
N PHE A 194 -13.14 12.78 9.75
CA PHE A 194 -12.39 13.00 10.99
C PHE A 194 -10.90 12.74 10.78
N THR A 195 -10.06 13.25 11.68
CA THR A 195 -8.61 13.00 11.68
C THR A 195 -8.33 11.53 12.01
N PRO A 196 -7.81 10.74 11.07
CA PRO A 196 -7.58 9.32 11.29
C PRO A 196 -6.54 9.10 12.39
N ALA A 197 -6.78 8.15 13.29
CA ALA A 197 -5.86 7.82 14.36
C ALA A 197 -4.61 7.10 13.84
N ARG A 198 -3.49 7.41 14.48
CA ARG A 198 -2.23 6.70 14.30
C ARG A 198 -2.40 5.18 14.45
N MET A 199 -1.67 4.40 13.67
CA MET A 199 -1.62 2.91 13.73
C MET A 199 -2.93 2.18 13.42
N LEU A 200 -4.01 2.90 13.10
CA LEU A 200 -5.33 2.32 12.81
C LEU A 200 -5.74 2.47 11.36
N TRP A 201 -4.88 3.04 10.53
CA TRP A 201 -5.15 3.29 9.12
C TRP A 201 -3.89 3.05 8.31
N VAL A 202 -4.08 2.57 7.09
CA VAL A 202 -3.07 2.54 6.03
C VAL A 202 -3.38 3.69 5.09
N LEU A 203 -2.32 4.33 4.60
CA LEU A 203 -2.42 5.31 3.53
C LEU A 203 -1.89 4.66 2.27
N GLU A 204 -2.70 4.68 1.21
CA GLU A 204 -2.38 4.11 -0.08
C GLU A 204 -2.28 5.21 -1.14
N ILE A 205 -1.17 5.20 -1.89
CA ILE A 205 -0.95 6.09 -3.02
C ILE A 205 -0.72 5.23 -4.26
N HIS A 206 -1.74 5.17 -5.11
CA HIS A 206 -1.61 4.63 -6.46
C HIS A 206 -1.67 5.76 -7.49
N ILE A 207 -0.60 5.95 -8.24
CA ILE A 207 -0.50 6.94 -9.32
C ILE A 207 -0.32 6.27 -10.67
N ARG A 208 -0.86 6.90 -11.72
CA ARG A 208 -0.84 6.39 -13.09
C ARG A 208 -0.15 7.38 -14.03
N HIS A 209 0.61 6.85 -14.98
CA HIS A 209 1.09 7.64 -16.10
C HIS A 209 -0.11 8.13 -16.94
N PRO A 210 -0.17 9.41 -17.37
CA PRO A 210 -1.35 9.95 -18.06
C PRO A 210 -1.60 9.33 -19.44
N SER A 211 -0.59 8.72 -20.06
CA SER A 211 -0.65 8.19 -21.43
C SER A 211 0.03 6.84 -21.69
N ARG A 212 0.90 6.36 -20.79
CA ARG A 212 1.67 5.12 -20.96
C ARG A 212 1.03 4.05 -20.07
N PRO A 213 1.08 2.77 -20.43
CA PRO A 213 0.36 1.73 -19.71
C PRO A 213 1.14 1.28 -18.47
N PHE A 214 1.35 2.17 -17.49
CA PHE A 214 1.93 1.82 -16.20
C PHE A 214 1.56 2.83 -15.11
N GLY A 215 1.65 2.39 -13.86
CA GLY A 215 1.51 3.17 -12.65
C GLY A 215 2.46 2.68 -11.57
N ALA A 216 2.42 3.35 -10.43
CA ALA A 216 3.18 3.01 -9.24
C ALA A 216 2.27 3.07 -8.02
N PHE A 217 2.52 2.14 -7.11
CA PHE A 217 1.86 1.99 -5.84
C PHE A 217 2.86 2.12 -4.69
N PHE A 218 2.46 2.82 -3.65
CA PHE A 218 3.11 2.78 -2.35
C PHE A 218 2.06 2.89 -1.26
N GLU A 219 2.16 2.03 -0.27
CA GLU A 219 1.32 2.10 0.92
C GLU A 219 2.13 1.80 2.16
N ASP A 220 1.70 2.33 3.29
CA ASP A 220 2.15 1.93 4.62
C ASP A 220 1.16 2.44 5.67
N MET A 221 1.33 1.95 6.90
CA MET A 221 0.61 2.44 8.05
C MET A 221 0.80 3.96 8.22
N LEU A 222 -0.29 4.65 8.54
CA LEU A 222 -0.31 6.07 8.80
C LEU A 222 0.38 6.37 10.15
N LEU A 223 1.62 6.84 10.06
CA LEU A 223 2.55 7.07 11.17
C LEU A 223 3.35 8.36 10.97
N GLU A 224 3.93 8.90 12.03
CA GLU A 224 4.79 10.08 12.01
C GLU A 224 6.21 9.77 11.49
N ASP A 225 6.96 10.80 11.09
CA ASP A 225 8.33 10.68 10.55
C ASP A 225 9.25 9.78 11.40
N ALA A 226 9.14 9.85 12.72
CA ALA A 226 9.96 9.05 13.64
C ALA A 226 9.82 7.52 13.48
N CYS A 227 8.80 7.05 12.74
CA CYS A 227 8.58 5.62 12.45
C CYS A 227 9.14 5.17 11.09
N PHE A 228 9.67 6.12 10.31
CA PHE A 228 10.29 5.88 9.01
C PHE A 228 11.74 6.36 9.14
N GLU A 229 12.61 5.50 9.68
CA GLU A 229 14.05 5.76 9.71
C GLU A 229 14.58 5.90 8.26
N GLU A 230 15.47 6.87 8.03
CA GLU A 230 16.12 7.14 6.73
C GLU A 230 17.10 6.04 6.30
#